data_AF-I3ZDF7-F1
#
_entry.id   AF-I3ZDF7-F1
#
_cell.length_a   1.000
_cell.length_b   1.000
_cell.length_c   1.000
_cell.angle_alpha   90.00
_cell.angle_beta   90.00
_cell.angle_gamma   90.00
#
_symmetry.space_group_name_H-M   'P 1'
#
loop_
_entity.id
_entity.type
_entity.pdbx_description
1 polymer ?
#
loop_
_entity_poly.entity_id
_entity_poly.type
_entity_poly.pdbx_seq_one_letter_code
_entity_poly.pdbx_strand_id
1 'polypeptide(L)'
;MATPADADIILKLYDLRREEVMRKARNYVGMEFWPTTVEEFKTIHNPTNPNNVYWRQVISFWEGMAQLPLHGAVDPELYLATQGEALFLRAKFAKISEEATGNTFMPNTKKLVDASEKASAAFEGMVKNLDARRAQMTAAK
;
A
#
# COMPACT_ATOMS: atom_id res chain seq x y z
N MET A 1 20.37 10.55 7.71
CA MET A 1 19.76 11.20 8.90
C MET A 1 18.80 12.23 8.36
N ALA A 2 17.55 12.14 8.80
CA ALA A 2 16.49 13.04 8.35
C ALA A 2 16.77 14.51 8.73
N THR A 3 16.28 15.39 7.87
CA THR A 3 16.37 16.85 7.98
C THR A 3 14.97 17.47 8.10
N PRO A 4 14.87 18.74 8.51
CA PRO A 4 13.59 19.46 8.46
C PRO A 4 12.94 19.48 7.08
N ALA A 5 13.73 19.49 5.99
CA ALA A 5 13.20 19.46 4.64
C ALA A 5 12.49 18.13 4.32
N ASP A 6 13.01 17.00 4.84
CA ASP A 6 12.34 15.71 4.74
C ASP A 6 11.00 15.73 5.48
N ALA A 7 10.97 16.32 6.68
CA ALA A 7 9.75 16.46 7.47
C ALA A 7 8.69 17.30 6.73
N ASP A 8 9.09 18.40 6.08
CA ASP A 8 8.18 19.21 5.25
C ASP A 8 7.57 18.42 4.10
N ILE A 9 8.36 17.54 3.45
CA ILE A 9 7.84 16.65 2.41
C ILE A 9 6.83 15.68 3.02
N ILE A 10 7.15 15.02 4.13
CA ILE A 10 6.23 14.08 4.80
C ILE A 10 4.92 14.76 5.20
N LEU A 11 4.97 15.99 5.72
CA LEU A 11 3.77 16.75 6.09
C LEU A 11 2.93 17.10 4.85
N LYS A 12 3.56 17.44 3.72
CA LYS A 12 2.85 17.62 2.44
C LYS A 12 2.21 16.31 1.96
N LEU A 13 2.89 15.17 2.10
CA LEU A 13 2.29 13.86 1.77
C LEU A 13 1.07 13.57 2.64
N TYR A 14 1.17 13.87 3.93
CA TYR A 14 0.04 13.73 4.85
C TYR A 14 -1.14 14.60 4.41
N ASP A 15 -0.89 15.85 4.03
CA ASP A 15 -1.92 16.78 3.56
C ASP A 15 -2.64 16.27 2.31
N LEU A 16 -1.90 15.79 1.30
CA LEU A 16 -2.48 15.21 0.08
C LEU A 16 -3.38 14.00 0.36
N ARG A 17 -3.08 13.22 1.39
CA ARG A 17 -3.91 12.06 1.81
C ARG A 17 -5.19 12.45 2.53
N ARG A 18 -5.35 13.73 2.90
CA ARG A 18 -6.53 14.24 3.59
C ARG A 18 -7.61 14.74 2.65
N GLU A 19 -7.29 14.97 1.38
CA GLU A 19 -8.27 15.31 0.34
C GLU A 19 -9.45 14.33 0.41
N GLU A 20 -10.67 14.84 0.27
CA GLU A 20 -11.89 14.10 0.61
C GLU A 20 -12.05 12.84 -0.23
N VAL A 21 -11.86 12.94 -1.55
CA VAL A 21 -11.96 11.80 -2.46
C VAL A 21 -10.84 10.81 -2.19
N MET A 22 -9.61 11.27 -1.96
CA MET A 22 -8.48 10.43 -1.59
C MET A 22 -8.73 9.69 -0.28
N ARG A 23 -9.33 10.34 0.72
CA ARG A 23 -9.67 9.71 2.00
C ARG A 23 -10.72 8.61 1.81
N LYS A 24 -11.75 8.85 0.99
CA LYS A 24 -12.75 7.83 0.62
C LYS A 24 -12.10 6.66 -0.12
N ALA A 25 -11.23 6.95 -1.10
CA ALA A 25 -10.53 5.93 -1.85
C ALA A 25 -9.63 5.06 -0.95
N ARG A 26 -8.88 5.68 -0.04
CA ARG A 26 -8.05 4.97 0.94
C ARG A 26 -8.87 4.11 1.88
N ASN A 27 -10.03 4.60 2.35
CA ASN A 27 -10.94 3.80 3.17
C ASN A 27 -11.43 2.57 2.41
N TYR A 28 -11.89 2.75 1.17
CA TYR A 28 -12.34 1.64 0.34
C TYR A 28 -11.23 0.61 0.14
N VAL A 29 -10.07 1.02 -0.38
CA VAL A 29 -8.96 0.10 -0.70
C VAL A 29 -8.39 -0.56 0.56
N GLY A 30 -8.28 0.18 1.67
CA GLY A 30 -7.71 -0.31 2.93
C GLY A 30 -8.68 -1.18 3.73
N MET A 31 -9.93 -0.77 3.86
CA MET A 31 -10.88 -1.30 4.83
C MET A 31 -12.00 -2.13 4.23
N GLU A 32 -12.49 -1.79 3.03
CA GLU A 32 -13.68 -2.41 2.44
C GLU A 32 -13.33 -3.49 1.40
N PHE A 33 -12.36 -3.21 0.53
CA PHE A 33 -11.98 -4.12 -0.55
C PHE A 33 -11.09 -5.26 -0.03
N TRP A 34 -11.70 -6.42 0.22
CA TRP A 34 -11.03 -7.63 0.70
C TRP A 34 -11.34 -8.83 -0.21
N PRO A 35 -10.78 -8.86 -1.43
CA PRO A 35 -10.97 -10.00 -2.32
C PRO A 35 -10.34 -11.26 -1.70
N THR A 36 -11.10 -12.35 -1.73
CA THR A 36 -10.74 -13.68 -1.25
C THR A 36 -10.32 -14.61 -2.38
N THR A 37 -10.68 -14.29 -3.63
CA THR A 37 -10.26 -15.02 -4.83
C THR A 37 -9.65 -14.10 -5.89
N VAL A 38 -8.85 -14.67 -6.79
CA VAL A 38 -8.26 -13.95 -7.93
C VAL A 38 -9.34 -13.35 -8.81
N GLU A 39 -10.47 -14.04 -8.99
CA GLU A 39 -11.61 -13.57 -9.76
C GLU A 39 -12.22 -12.32 -9.12
N GLU A 40 -12.45 -12.33 -7.79
CA GLU A 40 -12.92 -11.17 -7.04
C GLU A 40 -11.92 -10.00 -7.17
N PHE A 41 -10.62 -10.27 -7.07
CA PHE A 41 -9.59 -9.25 -7.25
C PHE A 41 -9.63 -8.65 -8.66
N LYS A 42 -9.77 -9.46 -9.71
CA LYS A 42 -9.82 -8.98 -11.09
C LYS A 42 -11.01 -8.05 -11.36
N THR A 43 -12.11 -8.17 -10.61
CA THR A 43 -13.28 -7.28 -10.78
C THR A 43 -12.95 -5.79 -10.59
N ILE A 44 -11.96 -5.44 -9.75
CA ILE A 44 -11.59 -4.04 -9.54
C ILE A 44 -10.91 -3.42 -10.76
N HIS A 45 -10.37 -4.25 -11.65
CA HIS A 45 -9.68 -3.81 -12.87
C HIS A 45 -10.65 -3.59 -14.04
N ASN A 46 -11.93 -3.97 -13.90
CA ASN A 46 -12.94 -3.66 -14.89
C ASN A 46 -13.16 -2.13 -14.94
N PRO A 47 -13.01 -1.47 -16.11
CA PRO A 47 -13.25 -0.04 -16.25
C PRO A 47 -14.66 0.42 -15.86
N THR A 48 -15.66 -0.47 -15.91
CA THR A 48 -17.04 -0.16 -15.50
C THR A 48 -17.25 -0.29 -14.00
N ASN A 49 -16.28 -0.80 -13.24
CA ASN A 49 -16.36 -0.85 -11.79
C ASN A 49 -16.19 0.56 -11.22
N PRO A 50 -17.17 1.11 -10.49
CA PRO A 50 -17.09 2.48 -9.97
C PRO A 50 -15.93 2.68 -8.99
N ASN A 51 -15.44 1.62 -8.36
CA ASN A 51 -14.32 1.68 -7.43
C ASN A 51 -12.94 1.51 -8.12
N ASN A 52 -12.89 1.25 -9.43
CA ASN A 52 -11.63 1.17 -10.19
C ASN A 52 -10.80 2.44 -10.02
N VAL A 53 -11.45 3.60 -10.01
CA VAL A 53 -10.77 4.90 -9.84
C VAL A 53 -10.13 5.03 -8.46
N TYR A 54 -10.77 4.52 -7.42
CA TYR A 54 -10.23 4.52 -6.05
C TYR A 54 -9.00 3.61 -5.94
N TRP A 55 -9.11 2.40 -6.50
CA TRP A 55 -7.98 1.47 -6.55
C TRP A 55 -6.78 2.09 -7.27
N ARG A 56 -6.98 2.57 -8.50
CA ARG A 56 -5.92 3.17 -9.31
C ARG A 56 -5.27 4.34 -8.59
N GLN A 57 -6.09 5.28 -8.07
CA GLN A 57 -5.60 6.47 -7.39
C GLN A 57 -4.74 6.13 -6.18
N VAL A 58 -5.18 5.20 -5.33
CA VAL A 58 -4.46 4.83 -4.10
C VAL A 58 -3.15 4.12 -4.42
N ILE A 59 -3.18 3.10 -5.30
CA ILE A 59 -1.98 2.34 -5.62
C ILE A 59 -0.95 3.22 -6.36
N SER A 60 -1.38 4.05 -7.33
CA SER A 60 -0.46 4.93 -8.05
C SER A 60 0.12 6.02 -7.16
N PHE A 61 -0.67 6.56 -6.22
CA PHE A 61 -0.18 7.54 -5.25
C PHE A 61 0.97 6.95 -4.41
N TRP A 62 0.77 5.78 -3.82
CA TRP A 62 1.78 5.15 -2.97
C TRP A 62 3.05 4.75 -3.72
N GLU A 63 2.90 4.17 -4.90
CA GLU A 63 4.06 3.80 -5.73
C GLU A 63 4.81 5.01 -6.28
N GLY A 64 4.11 6.13 -6.51
CA GLY A 64 4.73 7.40 -6.84
C GLY A 64 5.53 7.98 -5.67
N MET A 65 4.97 7.97 -4.45
CA MET A 65 5.65 8.53 -3.29
C MET A 65 6.85 7.69 -2.84
N ALA A 66 6.82 6.37 -3.08
CA ALA A 66 7.96 5.49 -2.83
C ALA A 66 9.21 5.86 -3.67
N GLN A 67 9.06 6.61 -4.77
CA GLN A 67 10.19 7.10 -5.56
C GLN A 67 11.01 8.14 -4.80
N LEU A 68 10.40 8.92 -3.89
CA LEU A 68 11.09 10.00 -3.18
C LEU A 68 12.31 9.48 -2.41
N PRO A 69 12.19 8.47 -1.52
CA PRO A 69 13.35 7.89 -0.87
C PRO A 69 14.26 7.09 -1.81
N LEU A 70 13.72 6.42 -2.84
CA LEU A 70 14.55 5.68 -3.81
C LEU A 70 15.49 6.59 -4.61
N HIS A 71 15.13 7.85 -4.77
CA HIS A 71 15.94 8.86 -5.46
C HIS A 71 16.64 9.84 -4.50
N GLY A 72 16.63 9.57 -3.19
CA GLY A 72 17.32 10.38 -2.19
C GLY A 72 16.69 11.75 -1.92
N ALA A 73 15.43 11.97 -2.32
CA ALA A 73 14.70 13.20 -2.04
C ALA A 73 14.11 13.23 -0.61
N VAL A 74 13.93 12.06 0.00
CA VAL A 74 13.47 11.89 1.38
C VAL A 74 14.30 10.82 2.08
N ASP A 75 14.68 11.04 3.35
CA ASP A 75 15.32 10.01 4.17
C ASP A 75 14.45 8.70 4.21
N PRO A 76 14.98 7.54 3.77
CA PRO A 76 14.20 6.30 3.67
C PRO A 76 13.64 5.81 5.00
N GLU A 77 14.36 6.00 6.11
CA GLU A 77 13.89 5.55 7.42
C GLU A 77 12.73 6.42 7.91
N LEU A 78 12.81 7.74 7.71
CA LEU A 78 11.69 8.64 8.01
C LEU A 78 10.46 8.32 7.15
N TYR A 79 10.65 8.05 5.86
CA TYR A 79 9.56 7.64 4.98
C TYR A 79 8.90 6.35 5.47
N LEU A 80 9.68 5.31 5.73
CA LEU A 80 9.18 4.01 6.21
C LEU A 80 8.50 4.10 7.58
N ALA A 81 8.98 4.98 8.47
CA ALA A 81 8.38 5.22 9.77
C ALA A 81 7.02 5.92 9.70
N THR A 82 6.71 6.64 8.61
CA THR A 82 5.51 7.49 8.49
C THR A 82 4.51 7.00 7.44
N GLN A 83 4.96 6.24 6.45
CA GLN A 83 4.14 5.74 5.34
C GLN A 83 3.72 4.27 5.50
N GLY A 84 3.27 3.90 6.71
CA GLY A 84 2.86 2.51 7.04
C GLY A 84 1.74 1.95 6.17
N GLU A 85 0.89 2.80 5.59
CA GLU A 85 -0.18 2.34 4.68
C GLU A 85 0.37 1.74 3.39
N ALA A 86 1.50 2.23 2.86
CA ALA A 86 2.12 1.65 1.68
C ALA A 86 2.54 0.19 1.94
N LEU A 87 3.17 -0.07 3.10
CA LEU A 87 3.53 -1.42 3.54
C LEU A 87 2.28 -2.29 3.71
N PHE A 88 1.23 -1.74 4.32
CA PHE A 88 -0.05 -2.43 4.49
C PHE A 88 -0.71 -2.84 3.19
N LEU A 89 -0.78 -1.93 2.21
CA LEU A 89 -1.39 -2.23 0.92
C LEU A 89 -0.59 -3.29 0.16
N ARG A 90 0.75 -3.18 0.19
CA ARG A 90 1.61 -4.22 -0.36
C ARG A 90 1.35 -5.57 0.33
N ALA A 91 1.37 -5.62 1.65
CA ALA A 91 1.17 -6.87 2.41
C ALA A 91 -0.21 -7.47 2.13
N LYS A 92 -1.24 -6.62 2.01
CA LYS A 92 -2.62 -7.03 1.80
C LYS A 92 -2.86 -7.64 0.41
N PHE A 93 -2.21 -7.11 -0.63
CA PHE A 93 -2.54 -7.44 -2.01
C PHE A 93 -1.43 -8.16 -2.80
N ALA A 94 -0.18 -8.18 -2.33
CA ALA A 94 0.93 -8.73 -3.11
C ALA A 94 0.67 -10.15 -3.60
N LYS A 95 0.30 -11.07 -2.72
CA LYS A 95 0.02 -12.47 -3.09
C LYS A 95 -1.05 -12.58 -4.18
N ILE A 96 -2.24 -12.00 -3.94
CA ILE A 96 -3.38 -12.15 -4.86
C ILE A 96 -3.17 -11.38 -6.18
N SER A 97 -2.49 -10.24 -6.13
CA SER A 97 -2.17 -9.45 -7.32
C SER A 97 -1.08 -10.12 -8.17
N GLU A 98 -0.06 -10.68 -7.54
CA GLU A 98 1.02 -11.39 -8.23
C GLU A 98 0.50 -12.71 -8.84
N GLU A 99 -0.39 -13.43 -8.14
CA GLU A 99 -1.12 -14.57 -8.69
C GLU A 99 -2.01 -14.18 -9.87
N ALA A 100 -2.72 -13.04 -9.78
CA ALA A 100 -3.63 -12.59 -10.83
C ALA A 100 -2.93 -12.10 -12.10
N THR A 101 -1.72 -11.52 -11.97
CA THR A 101 -1.07 -10.74 -13.05
C THR A 101 0.30 -11.28 -13.48
N GLY A 102 0.96 -12.12 -12.68
CA GLY A 102 2.34 -12.55 -12.90
C GLY A 102 3.41 -11.48 -12.68
N ASN A 103 3.04 -10.28 -12.23
CA ASN A 103 3.94 -9.15 -12.04
C ASN A 103 4.06 -8.78 -10.56
N THR A 104 5.26 -8.36 -10.13
CA THR A 104 5.49 -7.86 -8.78
C THR A 104 4.54 -6.70 -8.44
N PHE A 105 3.79 -6.85 -7.36
CA PHE A 105 2.90 -5.81 -6.88
C PHE A 105 3.66 -4.78 -6.04
N MET A 106 3.34 -3.50 -6.28
CA MET A 106 3.98 -2.35 -5.64
C MET A 106 5.53 -2.48 -5.58
N PRO A 107 6.20 -2.55 -6.74
CA PRO A 107 7.64 -2.83 -6.82
C PRO A 107 8.52 -1.76 -6.15
N ASN A 108 8.14 -0.48 -6.16
CA ASN A 108 8.92 0.55 -5.49
C ASN A 108 8.84 0.41 -3.97
N THR A 109 7.64 0.14 -3.46
CA THR A 109 7.45 -0.18 -2.05
C THR A 109 8.20 -1.46 -1.66
N LYS A 110 8.22 -2.48 -2.54
CA LYS A 110 9.01 -3.70 -2.32
C LYS A 110 10.50 -3.37 -2.11
N LYS A 111 11.09 -2.59 -3.03
CA LYS A 111 12.50 -2.19 -2.94
C LYS A 111 12.84 -1.51 -1.62
N LEU A 112 11.96 -0.63 -1.14
CA LEU A 112 12.16 0.05 0.15
C LEU A 112 12.10 -0.90 1.35
N VAL A 113 11.17 -1.86 1.32
CA VAL A 113 11.06 -2.89 2.37
C VAL A 113 12.30 -3.78 2.37
N ASP A 114 12.71 -4.28 1.21
CA ASP A 114 13.86 -5.18 1.05
C ASP A 114 15.18 -4.49 1.47
N ALA A 115 15.27 -3.17 1.30
CA ALA A 115 16.47 -2.40 1.64
C ALA A 115 16.64 -2.12 3.14
N SER A 116 15.67 -2.46 3.98
CA SER A 116 15.72 -2.21 5.43
C SER A 116 15.30 -3.46 6.22
N GLU A 117 16.21 -4.01 7.03
CA GLU A 117 15.93 -5.16 7.89
C GLU A 117 14.74 -4.90 8.82
N LYS A 118 14.68 -3.70 9.40
CA LYS A 118 13.57 -3.27 10.26
C LYS A 118 12.25 -3.24 9.50
N ALA A 119 12.23 -2.70 8.28
CA ALA A 119 11.01 -2.65 7.47
C ALA A 119 10.58 -4.04 6.99
N SER A 120 11.54 -4.90 6.62
CA SER A 120 11.30 -6.30 6.28
C SER A 120 10.65 -7.06 7.44
N ALA A 121 11.20 -6.98 8.65
CA ALA A 121 10.61 -7.62 9.83
C ALA A 121 9.19 -7.09 10.14
N ALA A 122 8.98 -5.78 10.03
CA ALA A 122 7.66 -5.18 10.21
C ALA A 122 6.66 -5.64 9.13
N PHE A 123 7.11 -5.77 7.88
CA PHE A 123 6.31 -6.25 6.76
C PHE A 123 5.90 -7.72 6.94
N GLU A 124 6.82 -8.59 7.37
CA GLU A 124 6.52 -10.00 7.67
C GLU A 124 5.46 -10.13 8.78
N GLY A 125 5.62 -9.39 9.87
CA GLY A 125 4.63 -9.35 10.95
C GLY A 125 3.26 -8.87 10.47
N MET A 126 3.25 -7.89 9.55
CA MET A 126 2.02 -7.38 8.95
C MET A 126 1.33 -8.40 8.05
N VAL A 127 2.08 -9.13 7.21
CA VAL A 127 1.56 -10.24 6.39
C VAL A 127 0.90 -11.29 7.29
N LYS A 128 1.58 -11.73 8.36
CA LYS A 128 1.03 -12.71 9.31
C LYS A 128 -0.30 -12.25 9.92
N ASN A 129 -0.40 -10.99 10.33
CA ASN A 129 -1.62 -10.42 10.90
C ASN A 129 -2.77 -10.36 9.87
N LEU A 130 -2.44 -10.04 8.62
CA LEU A 130 -3.40 -9.98 7.52
C LEU A 130 -3.93 -11.37 7.13
N ASP A 131 -3.07 -12.37 7.12
CA ASP A 131 -3.47 -13.76 6.89
C ASP A 131 -4.39 -14.28 7.99
N ALA A 132 -4.08 -13.97 9.26
CA ALA A 132 -4.95 -14.29 10.38
C ALA A 132 -6.33 -13.60 10.25
N ARG A 133 -6.36 -12.33 9.85
CA ARG A 133 -7.62 -11.61 9.57
C ARG A 133 -8.39 -12.25 8.42
N ARG A 134 -7.73 -12.64 7.33
CA ARG A 134 -8.39 -13.32 6.20
C ARG A 134 -9.00 -14.64 6.63
N ALA A 135 -8.29 -15.43 7.44
CA ALA A 135 -8.82 -16.68 7.99
C ALA A 135 -10.08 -16.45 8.83
N GLN A 136 -10.11 -15.41 9.68
CA GLN A 136 -11.29 -15.02 10.45
C GLN A 136 -12.46 -14.60 9.55
N MET A 137 -12.19 -13.82 8.49
CA MET A 137 -13.22 -13.40 7.53
C MET A 137 -13.83 -14.58 6.78
N THR A 138 -13.02 -15.57 6.39
CA THR A 138 -13.51 -16.79 5.73
C THR A 138 -14.32 -17.66 6.69
N ALA A 139 -13.92 -17.78 7.96
CA ALA A 139 -14.65 -18.55 8.97
C ALA A 139 -16.00 -17.91 9.39
N ALA A 140 -16.18 -16.61 9.15
CA ALA A 140 -17.41 -15.88 9.44
C ALA A 140 -18.40 -15.81 8.24
N LYS A 141 -18.01 -16.31 7.07
CA LYS A 141 -18.87 -16.48 5.89
C LYS A 141 -19.54 -17.84 5.91
#